data_AF-A0A3D2INX3-F1
#
_entry.id   AF-A0A3D2INX3-F1
#
_cell.length_a   1.000
_cell.length_b   1.000
_cell.length_c   1.000
_cell.angle_alpha   90.00
_cell.angle_beta   90.00
_cell.angle_gamma   90.00
#
_symmetry.space_group_name_H-M   'P 1'
#
loop_
_entity.id
_entity.type
_entity.pdbx_description
1 polymer ?
#
loop_
_entity_poly.entity_id
_entity_poly.type
_entity_poly.pdbx_seq_one_letter_code
_entity_poly.pdbx_strand_id
1 'polypeptide(L)'
;SGARAASVSADNTGLKRGGSGEAEGPRIQDAHEAIRPTDVTIDPESVREALTREQFRLYELIWKRFVGSRMAPSRSETLQIRITAKAGRDYLFTTGTSRQLFDGYRAVYEESGAEEEKNIAGLAALTEGSTLSLAAIRKQQHFTQAPAHFTEASLVHTLEEKGIGRPSTYAPTISTLLARHYVTKEGRSLFMTELGEAVNSIMKSSFPEVDDIAFTANMESLLDLVAEGKMEWKEIVRNFYPDLDREVKQAEETLGKVTIADEETDVVCDKCGRNMVIKYGPHGKFLGCPGFPECRNTKPFFEKIGVKCPKCGSEVIRRRSRRGRKFFGCENPECDFISWARPSEVRCEKCGGWMAYKGDKLVCQNSTCGYSCEAEDD
;
A
#
# COMPACT_ATOMS: atom_id res chain seq x y z
N SER A 1 -30.66 -25.73 -13.65
CA SER A 1 -30.55 -26.58 -14.86
C SER A 1 -29.11 -26.49 -15.34
N GLY A 2 -28.41 -27.63 -15.39
CA GLY A 2 -26.96 -27.71 -15.34
C GLY A 2 -26.22 -27.03 -16.48
N ALA A 3 -25.36 -26.08 -16.15
CA ALA A 3 -24.28 -25.64 -17.02
C ALA A 3 -23.21 -26.73 -17.00
N ARG A 4 -23.32 -27.70 -17.92
CA ARG A 4 -22.21 -28.60 -18.24
C ARG A 4 -21.10 -27.73 -18.80
N ALA A 5 -20.00 -27.61 -18.05
CA ALA A 5 -18.72 -27.27 -18.64
C ALA A 5 -18.53 -28.19 -19.85
N ALA A 6 -18.26 -27.61 -21.03
CA ALA A 6 -18.01 -28.38 -22.23
C ALA A 6 -16.95 -29.43 -21.91
N SER A 7 -17.28 -30.69 -22.15
CA SER A 7 -16.36 -31.81 -22.07
C SER A 7 -15.09 -31.44 -22.82
N VAL A 8 -13.99 -31.29 -22.09
CA VAL A 8 -12.66 -31.13 -22.67
C VAL A 8 -12.29 -32.49 -23.25
N SER A 9 -12.81 -32.76 -24.44
CA SER A 9 -12.38 -33.85 -25.30
C SER A 9 -10.97 -33.50 -25.76
N ALA A 10 -10.00 -34.30 -25.33
CA ALA A 10 -8.70 -34.37 -25.95
C ALA A 10 -8.89 -34.91 -27.37
N ASP A 11 -9.18 -34.03 -28.33
CA ASP A 11 -9.10 -34.38 -29.74
C ASP A 11 -8.47 -33.24 -30.55
N ASN A 12 -7.37 -33.64 -31.16
CA ASN A 12 -6.49 -32.89 -32.02
C ASN A 12 -7.21 -32.59 -33.34
N THR A 13 -7.96 -31.49 -33.43
CA THR A 13 -8.41 -30.95 -34.72
C THR A 13 -8.37 -29.42 -34.70
N GLY A 14 -7.63 -28.86 -35.67
CA GLY A 14 -7.36 -27.43 -35.78
C GLY A 14 -8.62 -26.57 -35.82
N LEU A 15 -8.83 -25.79 -34.77
CA LEU A 15 -9.64 -24.59 -34.80
C LEU A 15 -8.73 -23.38 -34.60
N LYS A 16 -8.85 -22.42 -35.53
CA LYS A 16 -8.10 -21.18 -35.61
C LYS A 16 -8.02 -20.47 -34.24
N ARG A 17 -6.79 -20.36 -33.73
CA ARG A 17 -6.43 -19.51 -32.59
C ARG A 17 -6.81 -18.07 -32.90
N GLY A 18 -7.81 -17.54 -32.21
CA GLY A 18 -8.19 -16.13 -32.25
C GLY A 18 -7.73 -15.45 -30.97
N GLY A 19 -6.79 -14.50 -31.09
CA GLY A 19 -6.50 -13.49 -30.07
C GLY A 19 -5.42 -13.83 -29.05
N SER A 20 -4.21 -14.22 -29.49
CA SER A 20 -3.00 -14.04 -28.67
C SER A 20 -2.55 -12.58 -28.79
N GLY A 21 -3.04 -11.72 -27.88
CA GLY A 21 -2.32 -10.49 -27.58
C GLY A 21 -1.12 -10.84 -26.74
N GLU A 22 0.00 -11.19 -27.39
CA GLU A 22 1.30 -11.22 -26.72
C GLU A 22 1.64 -9.77 -26.37
N ALA A 23 1.45 -9.38 -25.11
CA ALA A 23 2.17 -8.26 -24.57
C ALA A 23 3.63 -8.71 -24.47
N GLU A 24 4.49 -8.23 -25.37
CA GLU A 24 5.93 -8.42 -25.30
C GLU A 24 6.48 -7.69 -24.05
N GLY A 25 6.33 -8.33 -22.89
CA GLY A 25 7.12 -8.01 -21.71
C GLY A 25 8.53 -8.58 -21.83
N PRO A 26 9.50 -8.09 -21.05
CA PRO A 26 10.85 -8.67 -21.01
C PRO A 26 10.74 -10.18 -20.78
N ARG A 27 11.47 -10.99 -21.57
CA ARG A 27 11.40 -12.46 -21.55
C ARG A 27 11.74 -13.01 -20.16
N ILE A 28 10.74 -13.17 -19.31
CA ILE A 28 10.86 -13.86 -18.04
C ILE A 28 10.79 -15.37 -18.34
N GLN A 29 11.95 -16.02 -18.38
CA GLN A 29 12.18 -17.47 -18.29
C GLN A 29 11.06 -18.37 -18.86
N ASP A 30 11.15 -18.61 -20.18
CA ASP A 30 10.22 -19.32 -21.10
C ASP A 30 9.92 -20.82 -20.78
N ALA A 31 10.17 -21.30 -19.55
CA ALA A 31 9.90 -22.68 -19.13
C ALA A 31 8.87 -22.82 -17.99
N HIS A 32 8.29 -21.71 -17.52
CA HIS A 32 7.33 -21.73 -16.41
C HIS A 32 5.90 -21.61 -16.91
N GLU A 33 5.03 -22.48 -16.40
CA GLU A 33 3.59 -22.33 -16.60
C GLU A 33 3.03 -21.26 -15.65
N ALA A 34 1.94 -20.61 -16.07
CA ALA A 34 1.19 -19.72 -15.20
C ALA A 34 0.66 -20.47 -13.97
N ILE A 35 0.52 -19.77 -12.84
CA ILE A 35 -0.12 -20.32 -11.64
C ILE A 35 -1.59 -20.63 -11.97
N ARG A 36 -1.95 -21.90 -11.95
CA ARG A 36 -3.28 -22.42 -12.31
C ARG A 36 -3.66 -23.63 -11.45
N PRO A 37 -4.95 -24.00 -11.39
CA PRO A 37 -5.33 -25.30 -10.84
C PRO A 37 -4.61 -26.42 -11.60
N THR A 38 -4.14 -27.43 -10.85
CA THR A 38 -3.57 -28.65 -11.43
C THR A 38 -4.62 -29.40 -12.24
N ASP A 39 -5.84 -29.46 -11.71
CA ASP A 39 -7.04 -29.99 -12.37
C ASP A 39 -8.18 -28.97 -12.22
N VAL A 40 -8.71 -28.51 -13.36
CA VAL A 40 -9.79 -27.51 -13.39
C VAL A 40 -11.14 -28.09 -12.93
N THR A 41 -11.30 -29.42 -12.97
CA THR A 41 -12.53 -30.11 -12.55
C THR A 41 -12.72 -30.11 -11.03
N ILE A 42 -11.65 -29.85 -10.27
CA ILE A 42 -11.69 -29.65 -8.83
C ILE A 42 -12.18 -28.23 -8.56
N ASP A 43 -13.50 -28.05 -8.52
CA ASP A 43 -14.09 -26.75 -8.22
C ASP A 43 -13.82 -26.32 -6.77
N PRO A 44 -13.77 -25.01 -6.46
CA PRO A 44 -13.44 -24.54 -5.13
C PRO A 44 -14.33 -25.12 -4.01
N GLU A 45 -15.64 -25.26 -4.24
CA GLU A 45 -16.57 -25.76 -3.20
C GLU A 45 -16.24 -27.19 -2.79
N SER A 46 -15.82 -28.03 -3.73
CA SER A 46 -15.45 -29.44 -3.47
C SER A 46 -14.29 -29.61 -2.48
N VAL A 47 -13.40 -28.62 -2.36
CA VAL A 47 -12.22 -28.67 -1.47
C VAL A 47 -12.35 -27.76 -0.24
N ARG A 48 -13.53 -27.16 -0.02
CA ARG A 48 -13.76 -26.20 1.07
C ARG A 48 -13.44 -26.75 2.45
N GLU A 49 -13.81 -28.00 2.72
CA GLU A 49 -13.60 -28.65 4.02
C GLU A 49 -12.16 -29.14 4.22
N ALA A 50 -11.42 -29.36 3.14
CA ALA A 50 -10.05 -29.86 3.17
C ALA A 50 -9.00 -28.75 3.36
N LEU A 51 -9.38 -27.49 3.12
CA LEU A 51 -8.47 -26.34 3.13
C LEU A 51 -8.74 -25.41 4.30
N THR A 52 -7.68 -24.74 4.78
CA THR A 52 -7.89 -23.59 5.67
C THR A 52 -8.60 -22.47 4.92
N ARG A 53 -9.23 -21.55 5.65
CA ARG A 53 -9.93 -20.41 5.06
C ARG A 53 -9.06 -19.57 4.11
N GLU A 54 -7.77 -19.42 4.43
CA GLU A 54 -6.83 -18.64 3.63
C GLU A 54 -6.43 -19.39 2.36
N GLN A 55 -6.12 -20.69 2.47
CA GLN A 55 -5.84 -21.55 1.33
C GLN A 55 -7.03 -21.65 0.38
N PHE A 56 -8.25 -21.83 0.90
CA PHE A 56 -9.47 -21.87 0.11
C PHE A 56 -9.65 -20.58 -0.70
N ARG A 57 -9.50 -19.40 -0.07
CA ARG A 57 -9.66 -18.11 -0.75
C ARG A 57 -8.63 -17.90 -1.85
N LEU A 58 -7.38 -18.32 -1.61
CA LEU A 58 -6.33 -18.24 -2.63
C LEU A 58 -6.60 -19.20 -3.79
N TYR A 59 -7.00 -20.44 -3.49
CA TYR A 59 -7.37 -21.43 -4.50
C TYR A 59 -8.56 -20.96 -5.35
N GLU A 60 -9.62 -20.47 -4.70
CA GLU A 60 -10.81 -19.91 -5.36
C GLU A 60 -10.42 -18.76 -6.31
N LEU A 61 -9.54 -17.85 -5.88
CA LEU A 61 -9.04 -16.77 -6.72
C LEU A 61 -8.28 -17.28 -7.94
N ILE A 62 -7.34 -18.21 -7.74
CA ILE A 62 -6.55 -18.84 -8.82
C ILE A 62 -7.48 -19.55 -9.81
N TRP A 63 -8.42 -20.33 -9.32
CA TRP A 63 -9.37 -21.09 -10.13
C TRP A 63 -10.25 -20.16 -10.97
N LYS A 64 -10.85 -19.13 -10.35
CA LYS A 64 -11.70 -18.16 -11.05
C LYS A 64 -10.92 -17.39 -12.11
N ARG A 65 -9.70 -16.93 -11.81
CA ARG A 65 -8.84 -16.23 -12.77
C ARG A 65 -8.48 -17.13 -13.95
N PHE A 66 -8.11 -18.38 -13.70
CA PHE A 66 -7.77 -19.35 -14.74
C PHE A 66 -8.98 -19.66 -15.65
N VAL A 67 -10.13 -20.01 -15.07
CA VAL A 67 -11.34 -20.31 -15.86
C VAL A 67 -11.80 -19.08 -16.64
N GLY A 68 -11.85 -17.91 -16.01
CA GLY A 68 -12.18 -16.65 -16.67
C GLY A 68 -11.27 -16.35 -17.87
N SER A 69 -9.96 -16.64 -17.76
CA SER A 69 -9.00 -16.45 -18.85
C SER A 69 -9.25 -17.33 -20.09
N ARG A 70 -10.08 -18.37 -19.96
CA ARG A 70 -10.50 -19.29 -21.04
C ARG A 70 -11.93 -19.02 -21.54
N MET A 71 -12.63 -18.06 -20.95
CA MET A 71 -13.99 -17.69 -21.33
C MET A 71 -14.01 -16.61 -22.42
N ALA A 72 -15.16 -16.44 -23.05
CA ALA A 72 -15.37 -15.38 -24.05
C ALA A 72 -15.25 -13.98 -23.42
N PRO A 73 -14.81 -12.97 -24.18
CA PRO A 73 -14.79 -11.59 -23.71
C PRO A 73 -16.18 -11.09 -23.30
N SER A 74 -16.23 -10.28 -22.24
CA SER A 74 -17.43 -9.53 -21.85
C SER A 74 -17.73 -8.45 -22.90
N ARG A 75 -19.01 -8.19 -23.21
CA ARG A 75 -19.44 -7.13 -24.13
C ARG A 75 -20.37 -6.16 -23.44
N SER A 76 -20.09 -4.87 -23.61
CA SER A 76 -20.91 -3.78 -23.08
C SER A 76 -21.12 -2.70 -24.15
N GLU A 77 -22.22 -1.98 -24.05
CA GLU A 77 -22.53 -0.80 -24.83
C GLU A 77 -22.29 0.44 -23.96
N THR A 78 -21.53 1.42 -24.45
CA THR A 78 -21.28 2.68 -23.74
C THR A 78 -21.90 3.83 -24.50
N LEU A 79 -22.73 4.61 -23.82
CA LEU A 79 -23.37 5.82 -24.34
C LEU A 79 -22.77 7.04 -23.66
N GLN A 80 -22.26 7.99 -24.45
CA GLN A 80 -21.85 9.31 -23.98
C GLN A 80 -22.82 10.36 -24.50
N ILE A 81 -23.42 11.12 -23.60
CA ILE A 81 -24.38 12.18 -23.91
C ILE A 81 -23.75 13.53 -23.60
N ARG A 82 -23.84 14.44 -24.55
CA ARG A 82 -23.42 15.84 -24.43
C ARG A 82 -24.64 16.74 -24.44
N ILE A 83 -24.81 17.54 -23.40
CA ILE A 83 -25.97 18.43 -23.22
C ILE A 83 -25.47 19.87 -23.30
N THR A 84 -26.00 20.63 -24.25
CA THR A 84 -25.74 22.06 -24.37
C THR A 84 -26.84 22.84 -23.64
N ALA A 85 -26.46 23.87 -22.89
CA ALA A 85 -27.40 24.75 -22.19
C ALA A 85 -26.98 26.21 -22.34
N LYS A 86 -27.95 27.10 -22.53
CA LYS A 86 -27.71 28.55 -22.62
C LYS A 86 -28.27 29.26 -21.39
N ALA A 87 -27.41 29.92 -20.63
CA ALA A 87 -27.80 30.75 -19.50
C ALA A 87 -26.82 31.92 -19.36
N GLY A 88 -27.01 32.95 -20.18
CA GLY A 88 -26.09 34.11 -20.32
C GLY A 88 -24.77 33.78 -21.03
N ARG A 89 -24.32 32.53 -20.96
CA ARG A 89 -23.23 31.92 -21.75
C ARG A 89 -23.62 30.48 -22.13
N ASP A 90 -22.86 29.91 -23.07
CA ASP A 90 -23.00 28.52 -23.47
C ASP A 90 -22.28 27.60 -22.48
N TYR A 91 -22.95 26.52 -22.05
CA TYR A 91 -22.43 25.48 -21.18
C TYR A 91 -22.48 24.12 -21.87
N LEU A 92 -21.50 23.26 -21.58
CA LEU A 92 -21.44 21.88 -22.03
C LEU A 92 -21.38 20.94 -20.82
N PHE A 93 -22.40 20.10 -20.67
CA PHE A 93 -22.42 19.02 -19.70
C PHE A 93 -22.17 17.68 -20.40
N THR A 94 -21.49 16.77 -19.72
CA THR A 94 -21.24 15.42 -20.21
C THR A 94 -21.76 14.41 -19.20
N THR A 95 -22.36 13.34 -19.69
CA THR A 95 -22.70 12.17 -18.88
C THR A 95 -22.43 10.92 -19.69
N GLY A 96 -21.93 9.89 -19.03
CA GLY A 96 -21.65 8.58 -19.62
C GLY A 96 -22.43 7.50 -18.88
N THR A 97 -22.91 6.52 -19.62
CA THR A 97 -23.52 5.31 -19.08
C THR A 97 -23.05 4.09 -19.88
N SER A 98 -22.94 2.94 -19.23
CA SER A 98 -22.52 1.69 -19.85
C SER A 98 -23.47 0.57 -19.46
N ARG A 99 -23.90 -0.22 -20.45
CA ARG A 99 -24.80 -1.38 -20.31
C ARG A 99 -24.06 -2.67 -20.62
N GLN A 100 -24.12 -3.65 -19.73
CA GLN A 100 -23.64 -4.98 -20.05
C GLN A 100 -24.60 -5.68 -21.03
N LEU A 101 -24.06 -6.18 -22.15
CA LEU A 101 -24.79 -6.97 -23.15
C LEU A 101 -24.53 -8.47 -22.98
N PHE A 102 -23.31 -8.83 -22.56
CA PHE A 102 -22.88 -10.21 -22.37
C PHE A 102 -21.76 -10.30 -21.33
N ASP A 103 -21.93 -11.08 -20.28
CA ASP A 103 -20.99 -11.11 -19.14
C ASP A 103 -19.64 -11.74 -19.50
N GLY A 104 -19.62 -12.74 -20.39
CA GLY A 104 -18.38 -13.45 -20.74
C GLY A 104 -17.63 -13.95 -19.50
N TYR A 105 -16.32 -13.70 -19.43
CA TYR A 105 -15.49 -14.08 -18.28
C TYR A 105 -15.95 -13.47 -16.94
N ARG A 106 -16.69 -12.36 -16.95
CA ARG A 106 -17.16 -11.68 -15.72
C ARG A 106 -18.14 -12.51 -14.92
N ALA A 107 -18.81 -13.48 -15.53
CA ALA A 107 -19.69 -14.41 -14.83
C ALA A 107 -18.96 -15.28 -13.78
N VAL A 108 -17.63 -15.44 -13.91
CA VAL A 108 -16.81 -16.25 -13.01
C VAL A 108 -15.75 -15.42 -12.28
N TYR A 109 -15.24 -14.37 -12.91
CA TYR A 109 -14.17 -13.53 -12.37
C TYR A 109 -14.47 -12.04 -12.58
N GLU A 110 -14.66 -11.33 -11.47
CA GLU A 110 -14.77 -9.86 -11.46
C GLU A 110 -13.52 -9.26 -10.82
N GLU A 111 -12.96 -8.24 -11.46
CA GLU A 111 -11.90 -7.45 -10.85
C GLU A 111 -12.50 -6.52 -9.80
N SER A 112 -11.90 -6.50 -8.61
CA SER A 112 -12.30 -5.61 -7.52
C SER A 112 -12.21 -4.16 -7.98
N GLY A 113 -13.34 -3.45 -7.97
CA GLY A 113 -13.45 -2.06 -8.45
C GLY A 113 -14.35 -1.88 -9.67
N ALA A 114 -15.04 -2.92 -10.14
CA ALA A 114 -16.10 -2.77 -11.14
C ALA A 114 -17.15 -1.77 -10.65
N GLU A 115 -17.38 -0.70 -11.42
CA GLU A 115 -18.40 0.30 -11.12
C GLU A 115 -19.79 -0.38 -11.10
N GLU A 116 -20.61 -0.03 -10.10
CA GLU A 116 -22.00 -0.47 -10.05
C GLU A 116 -22.73 -0.07 -11.35
N GLU A 117 -23.48 -0.99 -11.94
CA GLU A 117 -24.34 -0.72 -13.08
C GLU A 117 -25.35 0.39 -12.72
N LYS A 118 -25.09 1.61 -13.18
CA LYS A 118 -26.04 2.71 -13.03
C LYS A 118 -27.27 2.41 -13.88
N ASN A 119 -28.46 2.50 -13.29
CA ASN A 119 -29.72 2.21 -13.96
C ASN A 119 -29.89 3.03 -15.27
N ILE A 120 -29.83 2.36 -16.42
CA ILE A 120 -29.64 2.94 -17.78
C ILE A 120 -30.97 3.23 -18.47
N ALA A 121 -32.07 2.68 -17.96
CA ALA A 121 -33.36 2.66 -18.65
C ALA A 121 -33.86 4.04 -19.08
N GLY A 122 -33.52 5.11 -18.34
CA GLY A 122 -33.92 6.47 -18.68
C GLY A 122 -33.04 7.19 -19.72
N LEU A 123 -31.79 6.76 -19.92
CA LEU A 123 -30.84 7.45 -20.80
C LEU A 123 -30.87 6.92 -22.24
N ALA A 124 -31.30 5.67 -22.44
CA ALA A 124 -31.39 5.04 -23.76
C ALA A 124 -32.52 5.61 -24.65
N ALA A 125 -33.47 6.35 -24.08
CA ALA A 125 -34.58 6.97 -24.81
C ALA A 125 -34.25 8.36 -25.38
N LEU A 126 -33.06 8.90 -25.10
CA LEU A 126 -32.64 10.23 -25.55
C LEU A 126 -32.11 10.15 -26.98
N THR A 127 -32.69 10.95 -27.88
CA THR A 127 -32.18 11.15 -29.25
C THR A 127 -31.53 12.51 -29.40
N GLU A 128 -30.73 12.69 -30.45
CA GLU A 128 -30.21 14.01 -30.83
C GLU A 128 -31.37 15.01 -30.98
N GLY A 129 -31.20 16.21 -30.42
CA GLY A 129 -32.23 17.26 -30.42
C GLY A 129 -33.26 17.16 -29.30
N SER A 130 -33.19 16.18 -28.40
CA SER A 130 -34.09 16.08 -27.25
C SER A 130 -33.97 17.31 -26.32
N THR A 131 -35.10 17.94 -26.01
CA THR A 131 -35.15 19.08 -25.07
C THR A 131 -35.27 18.58 -23.64
N LEU A 132 -34.37 19.03 -22.75
CA LEU A 132 -34.35 18.66 -21.34
C LEU A 132 -34.69 19.85 -20.45
N SER A 133 -35.47 19.61 -19.38
CA SER A 133 -35.74 20.60 -18.34
C SER A 133 -34.75 20.45 -17.19
N LEU A 134 -34.19 21.58 -16.72
CA LEU A 134 -33.33 21.59 -15.54
C LEU A 134 -34.14 21.22 -14.28
N ALA A 135 -33.81 20.08 -13.66
CA ALA A 135 -34.42 19.66 -12.41
C ALA A 135 -33.75 20.30 -11.18
N ALA A 136 -32.42 20.15 -11.05
CA ALA A 136 -31.64 20.70 -9.94
C ALA A 136 -30.17 20.87 -10.32
N ILE A 137 -29.49 21.83 -9.69
CA ILE A 137 -28.03 22.00 -9.77
C ILE A 137 -27.43 21.62 -8.42
N ARG A 138 -26.60 20.58 -8.39
CA ARG A 138 -25.85 20.18 -7.19
C ARG A 138 -24.40 20.63 -7.35
N LYS A 139 -23.96 21.54 -6.48
CA LYS A 139 -22.56 21.98 -6.44
C LYS A 139 -21.78 21.03 -5.55
N GLN A 140 -20.70 20.48 -6.07
CA GLN A 140 -19.76 19.65 -5.31
C GLN A 140 -18.38 20.32 -5.37
N GLN A 141 -17.74 20.40 -4.22
CA GLN A 141 -16.36 20.86 -4.12
C GLN A 141 -15.46 19.63 -4.05
N HIS A 142 -14.43 19.60 -4.89
CA HIS A 142 -13.42 18.56 -4.90
C HIS A 142 -12.07 19.16 -4.57
N PHE A 143 -11.22 18.38 -3.92
CA PHE A 143 -9.84 18.71 -3.65
C PHE A 143 -8.93 17.76 -4.42
N THR A 144 -7.78 18.26 -4.88
CA THR A 144 -6.71 17.41 -5.40
C THR A 144 -6.18 16.55 -4.27
N GLN A 145 -6.13 15.24 -4.49
CA GLN A 145 -5.51 14.32 -3.55
C GLN A 145 -4.03 14.15 -3.90
N ALA A 146 -3.20 14.00 -2.86
CA ALA A 146 -1.81 13.61 -3.05
C ALA A 146 -1.73 12.19 -3.66
N PRO A 147 -0.60 11.83 -4.30
CA PRO A 147 -0.38 10.47 -4.77
C PRO A 147 -0.58 9.45 -3.65
N ALA A 148 -1.28 8.37 -3.97
CA ALA A 148 -1.52 7.30 -2.99
C ALA A 148 -0.19 6.63 -2.59
N HIS A 149 -0.02 6.38 -1.30
CA HIS A 149 1.08 5.56 -0.81
C HIS A 149 1.05 4.16 -1.43
N PHE A 150 2.23 3.55 -1.60
CA PHE A 150 2.33 2.17 -2.06
C PHE A 150 1.66 1.20 -1.09
N THR A 151 0.98 0.20 -1.64
CA THR A 151 0.65 -1.05 -0.96
C THR A 151 1.68 -2.10 -1.35
N GLU A 152 1.71 -3.24 -0.69
CA GLU A 152 2.59 -4.34 -1.12
C GLU A 152 2.31 -4.72 -2.58
N ALA A 153 1.04 -4.82 -2.98
CA ALA A 153 0.66 -5.18 -4.35
C ALA A 153 1.08 -4.10 -5.37
N SER A 154 0.83 -2.82 -5.09
CA SER A 154 1.23 -1.76 -6.03
C SER A 154 2.74 -1.56 -6.07
N LEU A 155 3.46 -1.84 -4.99
CA LEU A 155 4.93 -1.83 -4.99
C LEU A 155 5.48 -2.99 -5.84
N VAL A 156 4.95 -4.20 -5.70
CA VAL A 156 5.33 -5.34 -6.56
C VAL A 156 5.09 -5.00 -8.02
N HIS A 157 3.92 -4.43 -8.35
CA HIS A 157 3.59 -4.04 -9.71
C HIS A 157 4.59 -3.00 -10.26
N THR A 158 4.93 -1.96 -9.49
CA THR A 158 5.91 -0.97 -9.91
C THR A 158 7.33 -1.54 -10.03
N LEU A 159 7.72 -2.51 -9.19
CA LEU A 159 9.01 -3.21 -9.33
C LEU A 159 9.05 -4.03 -10.63
N GLU A 160 7.98 -4.77 -10.93
CA GLU A 160 7.81 -5.53 -12.18
C GLU A 160 7.84 -4.63 -13.41
N GLU A 161 7.08 -3.53 -13.43
CA GLU A 161 7.08 -2.54 -14.51
C GLU A 161 8.46 -1.92 -14.76
N LYS A 162 9.24 -1.74 -13.69
CA LYS A 162 10.61 -1.21 -13.75
C LYS A 162 11.68 -2.28 -14.02
N GLY A 163 11.30 -3.56 -14.11
CA GLY A 163 12.24 -4.67 -14.30
C GLY A 163 13.14 -4.98 -13.10
N ILE A 164 12.81 -4.46 -11.92
CA ILE A 164 13.56 -4.68 -10.67
C ILE A 164 12.99 -5.91 -9.96
N GLY A 165 13.85 -6.87 -9.62
CA GLY A 165 13.46 -8.11 -8.97
C GLY A 165 12.81 -9.12 -9.90
N ARG A 166 12.47 -10.29 -9.35
CA ARG A 166 11.90 -11.45 -10.04
C ARG A 166 10.78 -12.05 -9.17
N PRO A 167 9.94 -12.96 -9.70
CA PRO A 167 8.88 -13.62 -8.91
C PRO A 167 9.37 -14.22 -7.59
N SER A 168 10.63 -14.67 -7.55
CA SER A 168 11.29 -15.21 -6.36
C SER A 168 11.72 -14.16 -5.33
N THR A 169 11.84 -12.88 -5.70
CA THR A 169 12.41 -11.82 -4.85
C THR A 169 11.41 -10.75 -4.43
N TYR A 170 10.24 -10.62 -5.07
CA TYR A 170 9.23 -9.61 -4.69
C TYR A 170 8.82 -9.68 -3.21
N ALA A 171 8.31 -10.84 -2.75
CA ALA A 171 7.88 -11.00 -1.36
C ALA A 171 9.04 -10.93 -0.36
N PRO A 172 10.21 -11.56 -0.60
CA PRO A 172 11.38 -11.40 0.27
C PRO A 172 11.90 -9.97 0.40
N THR A 173 11.93 -9.19 -0.69
CA THR A 173 12.35 -7.78 -0.67
C THR A 173 11.45 -6.96 0.26
N ILE A 174 10.13 -7.04 0.09
CA ILE A 174 9.17 -6.34 0.95
C ILE A 174 9.29 -6.80 2.41
N SER A 175 9.41 -8.11 2.63
CA SER A 175 9.59 -8.68 3.97
C SER A 175 10.85 -8.17 4.65
N THR A 176 11.94 -8.01 3.90
CA THR A 176 13.22 -7.50 4.40
C THR A 176 13.13 -6.02 4.75
N LEU A 177 12.50 -5.20 3.90
CA LEU A 177 12.27 -3.77 4.16
C LEU A 177 11.45 -3.54 5.43
N LEU A 178 10.43 -4.37 5.66
CA LEU A 178 9.60 -4.33 6.88
C LEU A 178 10.38 -4.83 8.10
N ALA A 179 11.09 -5.96 7.98
CA ALA A 179 11.84 -6.57 9.09
C ALA A 179 13.00 -5.68 9.58
N ARG A 180 13.65 -4.95 8.67
CA ARG A 180 14.70 -3.97 9.00
C ARG A 180 14.16 -2.60 9.40
N HIS A 181 12.83 -2.44 9.43
CA HIS A 181 12.16 -1.19 9.75
C HIS A 181 12.54 -0.01 8.84
N TYR A 182 12.90 -0.24 7.58
CA TYR A 182 13.05 0.85 6.61
C TYR A 182 11.68 1.41 6.20
N VAL A 183 10.69 0.53 6.10
CA VAL A 183 9.29 0.90 5.89
C VAL A 183 8.41 0.31 6.98
N THR A 184 7.27 0.94 7.24
CA THR A 184 6.22 0.44 8.15
C THR A 184 4.90 0.33 7.40
N LYS A 185 4.05 -0.60 7.84
CA LYS A 185 2.72 -0.79 7.29
C LYS A 185 1.68 -0.14 8.20
N GLU A 186 0.91 0.81 7.68
CA GLU A 186 -0.27 1.36 8.33
C GLU A 186 -1.51 1.04 7.50
N GLY A 187 -2.37 0.15 8.01
CA GLY A 187 -3.45 -0.42 7.23
C GLY A 187 -2.92 -1.25 6.06
N ARG A 188 -3.19 -0.80 4.83
CA ARG A 188 -2.69 -1.44 3.59
C ARG A 188 -1.50 -0.71 2.98
N SER A 189 -1.17 0.48 3.48
CA SER A 189 -0.20 1.38 2.88
C SER A 189 1.16 1.27 3.58
N LEU A 190 2.23 1.42 2.81
CA LEU A 190 3.61 1.43 3.22
C LEU A 190 4.08 2.87 3.39
N PHE A 191 4.72 3.15 4.52
CA PHE A 191 5.28 4.44 4.86
C PHE A 191 6.77 4.30 5.08
N MET A 192 7.55 5.25 4.56
CA MET A 192 8.97 5.35 4.86
C MET A 192 9.13 5.74 6.33
N THR A 193 10.10 5.12 6.99
CA THR A 193 10.49 5.49 8.36
C THR A 193 11.65 6.49 8.31
N GLU A 194 11.92 7.17 9.42
CA GLU A 194 13.10 8.03 9.54
C GLU A 194 14.42 7.28 9.30
N LEU A 195 14.50 6.01 9.72
CA LEU A 195 15.65 5.16 9.42
C LEU A 195 15.76 4.86 7.92
N GLY A 196 14.63 4.53 7.27
CA GLY A 196 14.58 4.30 5.83
C GLY A 196 14.97 5.54 5.02
N GLU A 197 14.47 6.71 5.43
CA GLU A 197 14.81 8.00 4.83
C GLU A 197 16.31 8.30 4.94
N ALA A 198 16.88 8.14 6.14
CA ALA A 198 18.30 8.39 6.39
C ALA A 198 19.20 7.45 5.58
N VAL A 199 18.90 6.14 5.58
CA VAL A 199 19.65 5.15 4.79
C VAL A 199 19.52 5.43 3.29
N ASN A 200 18.31 5.70 2.80
CA ASN A 200 18.08 6.03 1.40
C ASN A 200 18.83 7.31 0.97
N SER A 201 18.91 8.33 1.84
CA SER A 201 19.68 9.54 1.58
C SER A 201 21.18 9.27 1.49
N ILE A 202 21.72 8.41 2.38
CA ILE A 202 23.11 7.97 2.33
C ILE A 202 23.39 7.17 1.04
N MET A 203 22.49 6.25 0.67
CA MET A 203 22.64 5.45 -0.55
C MET A 203 22.67 6.33 -1.80
N LYS A 204 21.74 7.30 -1.91
CA LYS A 204 21.69 8.25 -3.04
C LYS A 204 22.93 9.13 -3.17
N SER A 205 23.48 9.56 -2.04
CA SER A 205 24.63 10.47 -2.03
C SER A 205 25.95 9.73 -2.21
N SER A 206 26.07 8.52 -1.69
CA SER A 206 27.33 7.76 -1.65
C SER A 206 27.46 6.75 -2.79
N PHE A 207 26.34 6.26 -3.34
CA PHE A 207 26.29 5.20 -4.35
C PHE A 207 25.27 5.52 -5.46
N PRO A 208 25.40 6.65 -6.19
CA PRO A 208 24.41 7.09 -7.17
C PRO A 208 24.26 6.13 -8.36
N GLU A 209 25.32 5.42 -8.75
CA GLU A 209 25.26 4.42 -9.83
C GLU A 209 24.51 3.16 -9.39
N VAL A 210 24.68 2.74 -8.14
CA VAL A 210 24.05 1.53 -7.58
C VAL A 210 22.58 1.79 -7.20
N ASP A 211 22.24 2.98 -6.70
CA ASP A 211 20.86 3.38 -6.36
C ASP A 211 20.01 3.75 -7.60
N ASP A 212 20.54 3.56 -8.81
CA ASP A 212 19.80 3.80 -10.05
C ASP A 212 18.87 2.61 -10.41
N ILE A 213 17.65 2.97 -10.84
CA ILE A 213 16.60 2.02 -11.23
C ILE A 213 17.03 1.23 -12.47
N ALA A 214 17.60 1.90 -13.47
CA ALA A 214 17.99 1.27 -14.72
C ALA A 214 19.20 0.36 -14.51
N PHE A 215 20.16 0.76 -13.66
CA PHE A 215 21.27 -0.09 -13.24
C PHE A 215 20.77 -1.39 -12.61
N THR A 216 19.86 -1.29 -11.63
CA THR A 216 19.30 -2.46 -10.93
C THR A 216 18.57 -3.40 -11.90
N ALA A 217 17.73 -2.85 -12.78
CA ALA A 217 17.02 -3.65 -13.79
C ALA A 217 17.96 -4.32 -14.80
N ASN A 218 19.04 -3.64 -15.18
CA ASN A 218 20.07 -4.20 -16.05
C ASN A 218 20.82 -5.35 -15.36
N MET A 219 21.16 -5.22 -14.08
CA MET A 219 21.81 -6.28 -13.31
C MET A 219 20.97 -7.56 -13.30
N GLU A 220 19.66 -7.45 -13.06
CA GLU A 220 18.73 -8.58 -13.13
C GLU A 220 18.73 -9.25 -14.52
N SER A 221 18.78 -8.44 -15.58
CA SER A 221 18.84 -8.95 -16.96
C SER A 221 20.17 -9.67 -17.25
N LEU A 222 21.29 -9.19 -16.72
CA LEU A 222 22.59 -9.86 -16.84
C LEU A 222 22.60 -11.21 -16.10
N LEU A 223 21.95 -11.28 -14.93
CA LEU A 223 21.81 -12.54 -14.19
C LEU A 223 20.94 -13.55 -14.93
N ASP A 224 19.92 -13.11 -15.66
CA ASP A 224 19.16 -14.00 -16.55
C ASP A 224 20.02 -14.55 -17.70
N LEU A 225 20.90 -13.73 -18.30
CA LEU A 225 21.84 -14.21 -19.32
C LEU A 225 22.81 -15.26 -18.77
N VAL A 226 23.22 -15.14 -17.52
CA VAL A 226 24.01 -16.17 -16.83
C VAL A 226 23.21 -17.46 -16.67
N ALA A 227 21.95 -17.36 -16.23
CA ALA A 227 21.09 -18.53 -16.05
C ALA A 227 20.83 -19.27 -17.37
N GLU A 228 20.74 -18.54 -18.49
CA GLU A 228 20.61 -19.08 -19.85
C GLU A 228 21.94 -19.62 -20.42
N GLY A 229 23.05 -19.47 -19.71
CA GLY A 229 24.38 -19.89 -20.17
C GLY A 229 24.98 -19.00 -21.27
N LYS A 230 24.45 -17.79 -21.47
CA LYS A 230 24.91 -16.82 -22.47
C LYS A 230 26.02 -15.90 -21.96
N MET A 231 26.28 -15.87 -20.65
CA MET A 231 27.29 -15.03 -20.02
C MET A 231 27.95 -15.76 -18.85
N GLU A 232 29.24 -15.52 -18.60
CA GLU A 232 29.91 -16.05 -17.41
C GLU A 232 29.68 -15.12 -16.22
N TRP A 233 29.15 -15.63 -15.10
CA TRP A 233 28.84 -14.82 -13.92
C TRP A 233 30.04 -14.03 -13.37
N LYS A 234 31.26 -14.56 -13.50
CA LYS A 234 32.46 -13.85 -13.03
C LYS A 234 32.80 -12.63 -13.88
N GLU A 235 32.35 -12.54 -15.14
CA GLU A 235 32.52 -11.34 -15.94
C GLU A 235 31.73 -10.17 -15.33
N ILE A 236 30.49 -10.42 -14.91
CA ILE A 236 29.66 -9.42 -14.21
C ILE A 236 30.38 -8.94 -12.95
N VAL A 237 30.84 -9.86 -12.11
CA VAL A 237 31.53 -9.52 -10.85
C VAL A 237 32.85 -8.78 -11.10
N ARG A 238 33.65 -9.21 -12.08
CA ARG A 238 34.93 -8.56 -12.44
C ARG A 238 34.72 -7.12 -12.91
N ASN A 239 33.63 -6.86 -13.63
CA ASN A 239 33.33 -5.53 -14.15
C ASN A 239 32.70 -4.61 -13.09
N PHE A 240 31.90 -5.17 -12.17
CA PHE A 240 31.18 -4.37 -11.16
C PHE A 240 32.01 -4.10 -9.89
N TYR A 241 32.71 -5.11 -9.38
CA TYR A 241 33.32 -5.04 -8.05
C TYR A 241 34.39 -3.94 -7.89
N PRO A 242 35.28 -3.66 -8.86
CA PRO A 242 36.30 -2.62 -8.70
C PRO A 242 35.73 -1.21 -8.49
N ASP A 243 34.66 -0.87 -9.20
CA ASP A 243 34.00 0.42 -9.05
C ASP A 243 33.26 0.50 -7.71
N LEU A 244 32.53 -0.56 -7.32
CA LEU A 244 31.90 -0.64 -6.01
C LEU A 244 32.92 -0.52 -4.87
N ASP A 245 34.05 -1.23 -4.93
CA ASP A 245 35.09 -1.18 -3.90
C ASP A 245 35.68 0.23 -3.73
N ARG A 246 35.84 0.96 -4.84
CA ARG A 246 36.26 2.37 -4.82
C ARG A 246 35.20 3.26 -4.16
N GLU A 247 33.94 3.12 -4.54
CA GLU A 247 32.83 3.88 -3.96
C GLU A 247 32.68 3.60 -2.46
N VAL A 248 32.76 2.34 -2.03
CA VAL A 248 32.68 1.95 -0.62
C VAL A 248 33.81 2.59 0.19
N LYS A 249 35.06 2.55 -0.30
CA LYS A 249 36.20 3.20 0.39
C LYS A 249 36.01 4.70 0.53
N GLN A 250 35.54 5.36 -0.54
CA GLN A 250 35.25 6.79 -0.51
C GLN A 250 34.10 7.13 0.46
N ALA A 251 33.05 6.30 0.46
CA ALA A 251 31.93 6.43 1.37
C ALA A 251 32.38 6.22 2.82
N GLU A 252 33.23 5.24 3.14
CA GLU A 252 33.78 5.02 4.48
C GLU A 252 34.58 6.23 4.99
N GLU A 253 35.41 6.84 4.15
CA GLU A 253 36.18 8.06 4.52
C GLU A 253 35.28 9.28 4.75
N THR A 254 34.19 9.39 3.99
CA THR A 254 33.26 10.51 4.05
C THR A 254 32.28 10.35 5.21
N LEU A 255 31.65 9.19 5.34
CA LEU A 255 30.67 8.84 6.38
C LEU A 255 31.32 8.62 7.74
N GLY A 256 32.58 8.16 7.79
CA GLY A 256 33.36 8.11 9.04
C GLY A 256 33.53 9.48 9.72
N LYS A 257 33.28 10.58 9.00
CA LYS A 257 33.25 11.96 9.51
C LYS A 257 31.84 12.51 9.77
N VAL A 258 30.80 11.82 9.27
CA VAL A 258 29.40 12.20 9.48
C VAL A 258 28.89 11.39 10.65
N THR A 259 29.15 11.86 11.87
CA THR A 259 28.29 11.51 13.00
C THR A 259 26.91 12.05 12.65
N ILE A 260 25.99 11.15 12.31
CA ILE A 260 24.55 11.45 12.40
C ILE A 260 24.36 11.97 13.81
N ALA A 261 24.13 13.27 13.95
CA ALA A 261 23.89 13.86 15.26
C ALA A 261 22.58 13.25 15.73
N ASP A 262 22.67 12.29 16.66
CA ASP A 262 21.48 11.75 17.30
C ASP A 262 20.76 12.95 17.95
N GLU A 263 19.45 13.10 17.74
CA GLU A 263 18.68 14.20 18.32
C GLU A 263 18.85 14.18 19.85
N GLU A 264 19.49 15.22 20.39
CA GLU A 264 19.66 15.40 21.82
C GLU A 264 18.30 15.71 22.45
N THR A 265 18.00 15.03 23.55
CA THR A 265 16.79 15.25 24.33
C THR A 265 17.15 15.86 25.68
N ASP A 266 16.19 16.56 26.30
CA ASP A 266 16.35 17.10 27.67
C ASP A 266 16.40 16.00 28.76
N VAL A 267 16.34 14.72 28.37
CA VAL A 267 16.33 13.60 29.32
C VAL A 267 17.76 13.27 29.73
N VAL A 268 18.09 13.57 30.99
CA VAL A 268 19.41 13.23 31.55
C VAL A 268 19.54 11.74 31.82
N CYS A 269 20.69 11.17 31.47
CA CYS A 269 21.01 9.78 31.77
C CYS A 269 21.38 9.60 33.25
N ASP A 270 20.66 8.71 33.93
CA ASP A 270 20.85 8.43 35.37
C ASP A 270 22.23 7.87 35.74
N LYS A 271 22.98 7.34 34.76
CA LYS A 271 24.31 6.74 34.99
C LYS A 271 25.48 7.63 34.62
N CYS A 272 25.32 8.45 33.58
CA CYS A 272 26.42 9.19 32.95
C CYS A 272 26.23 10.72 33.07
N GLY A 273 25.05 11.21 33.47
CA GLY A 273 24.74 12.64 33.56
C GLY A 273 24.63 13.37 32.22
N ARG A 274 24.91 12.70 31.09
CA ARG A 274 24.77 13.25 29.73
C ARG A 274 23.31 13.24 29.29
N ASN A 275 22.94 14.19 28.44
CA ASN A 275 21.65 14.19 27.75
C ASN A 275 21.54 12.94 26.88
N MET A 276 20.44 12.22 27.03
CA MET A 276 20.15 11.04 26.25
C MET A 276 19.75 11.46 24.84
N VAL A 277 20.06 10.60 23.88
CA VAL A 277 19.79 10.84 22.48
C VAL A 277 18.81 9.81 21.94
N ILE A 278 18.02 10.18 20.93
CA ILE A 278 17.06 9.27 20.32
C ILE A 278 17.78 8.25 19.45
N LYS A 279 17.62 6.96 19.76
CA LYS A 279 18.18 5.83 19.02
C LYS A 279 17.08 4.89 18.54
N TYR A 280 17.39 4.12 17.51
CA TYR A 280 16.47 3.20 16.86
C TYR A 280 16.79 1.75 17.22
N GLY A 281 15.78 1.00 17.66
CA GLY A 281 15.91 -0.42 17.96
C GLY A 281 14.73 -1.23 17.42
N PRO A 282 14.75 -2.57 17.61
CA PRO A 282 13.70 -3.48 17.13
C PRO A 282 12.28 -3.19 17.67
N HIS A 283 12.18 -2.35 18.70
CA HIS A 283 10.92 -1.98 19.36
C HIS A 283 10.52 -0.52 19.10
N GLY A 284 11.19 0.18 18.18
CA GLY A 284 10.97 1.58 17.85
C GLY A 284 12.01 2.51 18.46
N LYS A 285 11.67 3.81 18.52
CA LYS A 285 12.52 4.85 19.12
C LYS A 285 12.72 4.55 20.61
N PHE A 286 13.95 4.73 21.09
CA PHE A 286 14.29 4.69 22.51
C PHE A 286 15.35 5.75 22.80
N LEU A 287 15.47 6.15 24.06
CA LEU A 287 16.51 7.06 24.50
C LEU A 287 17.74 6.23 24.89
N GLY A 288 18.91 6.52 24.32
CA GLY A 288 20.18 5.91 24.70
C GLY A 288 21.17 6.94 25.27
N CYS A 289 22.03 6.57 26.24
CA CYS A 289 23.15 7.46 26.61
C CYS A 289 24.09 7.57 25.37
N PRO A 290 24.52 8.78 24.99
CA PRO A 290 25.47 8.98 23.90
C PRO A 290 26.84 8.37 24.21
N GLY A 291 27.16 8.17 25.50
CA GLY A 291 28.37 7.52 25.99
C GLY A 291 28.49 6.01 25.75
N PHE A 292 27.73 5.43 24.83
CA PHE A 292 27.90 4.02 24.47
C PHE A 292 29.23 3.83 23.72
N PRO A 293 30.05 2.80 23.99
CA PRO A 293 29.77 1.59 24.79
C PRO A 293 30.00 1.69 26.30
N GLU A 294 30.61 2.78 26.80
CA GLU A 294 30.98 2.99 28.21
C GLU A 294 29.75 3.08 29.13
N CYS A 295 28.65 3.64 28.63
CA CYS A 295 27.37 3.74 29.33
C CYS A 295 26.24 3.14 28.49
N ARG A 296 25.78 1.94 28.89
CA ARG A 296 24.68 1.20 28.22
C ARG A 296 23.28 1.55 28.75
N ASN A 297 23.09 2.75 29.30
CA ASN A 297 21.78 3.14 29.82
C ASN A 297 20.80 3.42 28.66
N THR A 298 19.60 2.88 28.76
CA THR A 298 18.52 3.10 27.80
C THR A 298 17.21 3.37 28.55
N LYS A 299 16.35 4.23 27.98
CA LYS A 299 15.01 4.53 28.48
C LYS A 299 14.00 4.41 27.33
N PRO A 300 12.74 4.01 27.60
CA PRO A 300 11.69 4.06 26.59
C PRO A 300 11.48 5.51 26.11
N PHE A 301 11.36 5.72 24.80
CA PHE A 301 10.93 6.99 24.26
C PHE A 301 9.40 7.01 24.20
N PHE A 302 8.78 7.95 24.90
CA PHE A 302 7.34 8.15 24.86
C PHE A 302 7.02 9.38 24.02
N GLU A 303 6.35 9.17 22.89
CA GLU A 303 5.94 10.26 22.01
C GLU A 303 4.74 10.99 22.64
N LYS A 304 5.01 12.20 23.15
CA LYS A 304 4.00 13.10 23.74
C LYS A 304 3.13 13.66 22.62
N ILE A 305 1.81 13.59 22.78
CA ILE A 305 0.86 14.03 21.73
C ILE A 305 0.43 15.49 21.87
N GLY A 306 0.98 16.22 22.86
CA GLY A 306 0.64 17.61 23.16
C GLY A 306 -0.68 17.80 23.90
N VAL A 307 -1.44 16.74 24.19
CA VAL A 307 -2.77 16.82 24.83
C VAL A 307 -2.70 16.41 26.30
N LYS A 308 -3.34 17.20 27.18
CA LYS A 308 -3.45 16.91 28.61
C LYS A 308 -4.47 15.81 28.90
N CYS A 309 -4.13 14.92 29.83
CA CYS A 309 -4.97 13.81 30.25
C CYS A 309 -6.26 14.34 30.85
N PRO A 310 -7.42 13.87 30.38
CA PRO A 310 -8.70 14.39 30.84
C PRO A 310 -9.06 14.03 32.28
N LYS A 311 -8.36 13.04 32.87
CA LYS A 311 -8.55 12.58 34.26
C LYS A 311 -7.62 13.30 35.26
N CYS A 312 -6.32 13.40 34.96
CA CYS A 312 -5.32 13.89 35.92
C CYS A 312 -4.54 15.12 35.45
N GLY A 313 -4.73 15.60 34.22
CA GLY A 313 -4.06 16.79 33.68
C GLY A 313 -2.60 16.59 33.24
N SER A 314 -1.97 15.45 33.53
CA SER A 314 -0.63 15.07 33.04
C SER A 314 -0.65 14.82 31.52
N GLU A 315 0.50 14.79 30.86
CA GLU A 315 0.52 14.57 29.41
C GLU A 315 0.04 13.18 28.99
N VAL A 316 -0.57 13.11 27.81
CA VAL A 316 -0.92 11.85 27.16
C VAL A 316 0.22 11.46 26.22
N ILE A 317 0.58 10.18 26.28
CA ILE A 317 1.64 9.59 25.48
C ILE A 317 1.09 8.50 24.57
N ARG A 318 1.69 8.39 23.39
CA ARG A 318 1.36 7.34 22.42
C ARG A 318 2.12 6.06 22.79
N ARG A 319 1.39 4.96 22.93
CA ARG A 319 1.94 3.63 23.23
C ARG A 319 1.47 2.60 22.19
N ARG A 320 2.17 1.47 22.11
CA ARG A 320 1.78 0.31 21.28
C ARG A 320 1.44 -0.88 22.17
N SER A 321 0.33 -1.55 21.89
CA SER A 321 -0.04 -2.79 22.56
C SER A 321 0.87 -3.95 22.13
N ARG A 322 0.86 -5.07 22.86
CA ARG A 322 1.57 -6.31 22.48
C ARG A 322 1.18 -6.84 21.09
N ARG A 323 -0.01 -6.50 20.61
CA ARG A 323 -0.53 -6.84 19.27
C ARG A 323 -0.26 -5.74 18.22
N GLY A 324 0.56 -4.74 18.53
CA GLY A 324 0.96 -3.66 17.61
C GLY A 324 -0.03 -2.51 17.45
N ARG A 325 -1.26 -2.61 17.98
CA ARG A 325 -2.26 -1.52 17.89
C ARG A 325 -1.82 -0.31 18.72
N LYS A 326 -1.83 0.89 18.11
CA LYS A 326 -1.55 2.19 18.76
C LYS A 326 -2.67 2.52 19.75
N PHE A 327 -2.31 3.01 20.94
CA PHE A 327 -3.23 3.54 21.93
C PHE A 327 -2.61 4.75 22.64
N PHE A 328 -3.44 5.56 23.28
CA PHE A 328 -3.07 6.77 23.99
C PHE A 328 -3.29 6.53 25.48
N GLY A 329 -2.22 6.60 26.27
CA GLY A 329 -2.26 6.40 27.71
C GLY A 329 -1.75 7.63 28.43
N CYS A 330 -2.14 7.81 29.69
CA CYS A 330 -1.51 8.84 30.52
C CYS A 330 -0.02 8.53 30.77
N GLU A 331 0.81 9.57 30.82
CA GLU A 331 2.21 9.47 31.26
C GLU A 331 2.30 9.03 32.73
N ASN A 332 1.41 9.52 33.59
CA ASN A 332 1.40 9.19 35.01
C ASN A 332 1.00 7.71 35.22
N PRO A 333 1.88 6.86 35.78
CA PRO A 333 1.59 5.46 36.05
C PRO A 333 0.41 5.21 37.01
N GLU A 334 0.08 6.18 37.86
CA GLU A 334 -1.06 6.09 38.80
C GLU A 334 -2.41 6.41 38.14
N CYS A 335 -2.41 6.92 36.90
CA CYS A 335 -3.61 7.25 36.15
C CYS A 335 -4.00 6.10 35.21
N ASP A 336 -5.23 5.61 35.35
CA ASP A 336 -5.80 4.50 34.57
C ASP A 336 -6.36 4.92 33.19
N PHE A 337 -6.04 6.14 32.72
CA PHE A 337 -6.56 6.65 31.45
C PHE A 337 -5.93 5.94 30.25
N ILE A 338 -6.77 5.26 29.46
CA ILE A 338 -6.41 4.62 28.19
C ILE A 338 -7.49 4.94 27.16
N SER A 339 -7.07 5.34 25.95
CA SER A 339 -7.94 5.57 24.80
C SER A 339 -7.37 4.95 23.54
N TRP A 340 -8.22 4.39 22.69
CA TRP A 340 -7.85 3.91 21.36
C TRP A 340 -7.94 4.99 20.28
N ALA A 341 -8.70 6.06 20.54
CA ALA A 341 -8.82 7.24 19.68
C ALA A 341 -7.95 8.37 20.23
N ARG A 342 -7.39 9.20 19.35
CA ARG A 342 -6.56 10.35 19.76
C ARG A 342 -7.43 11.32 20.56
N PRO A 343 -7.14 11.60 21.84
CA PRO A 343 -7.87 12.61 22.61
C PRO A 343 -7.61 14.00 22.04
N SER A 344 -8.57 14.91 22.15
CA SER A 344 -8.42 16.33 21.83
C SER A 344 -8.30 17.17 23.10
N GLU A 345 -7.77 18.39 22.95
CA GLU A 345 -7.81 19.40 24.03
C GLU A 345 -9.23 19.95 24.23
N VAL A 346 -10.00 20.01 23.14
CA VAL A 346 -11.39 20.50 23.14
C VAL A 346 -12.28 19.62 24.03
N ARG A 347 -13.03 20.28 24.92
CA ARG A 347 -14.03 19.65 25.78
C ARG A 347 -15.41 19.77 25.15
N CYS A 348 -16.26 18.77 25.42
CA CYS A 348 -17.62 18.75 24.92
C CYS A 348 -18.45 19.87 25.55
N GLU A 349 -19.01 20.74 24.72
CA GLU A 349 -19.84 21.87 25.15
C GLU A 349 -21.12 21.44 25.89
N LYS A 350 -21.65 20.26 25.58
CA LYS A 350 -22.90 19.76 26.19
C LYS A 350 -22.72 19.14 27.58
N CYS A 351 -21.59 18.50 27.85
CA CYS A 351 -21.42 17.71 29.07
C CYS A 351 -20.06 17.90 29.78
N GLY A 352 -19.16 18.72 29.25
CA GLY A 352 -17.80 18.92 29.76
C GLY A 352 -16.87 17.71 29.61
N GLY A 353 -17.37 16.60 29.06
CA GLY A 353 -16.58 15.40 28.78
C GLY A 353 -15.47 15.65 27.77
N TRP A 354 -14.45 14.81 27.79
CA TRP A 354 -13.38 14.88 26.79
C TRP A 354 -13.84 14.35 25.44
N MET A 355 -13.22 14.87 24.37
CA MET A 355 -13.52 14.50 22.99
C MET A 355 -12.32 13.79 22.37
N ALA A 356 -12.58 12.98 21.34
CA ALA A 356 -11.56 12.25 20.62
C ALA A 356 -11.80 12.34 19.11
N TYR A 357 -10.71 12.34 18.34
CA TYR A 357 -10.74 12.36 16.89
C TYR A 357 -11.23 11.02 16.34
N LYS A 358 -12.19 11.08 15.41
CA LYS A 358 -12.72 9.95 14.65
C LYS A 358 -12.82 10.35 13.18
N GLY A 359 -11.71 10.23 12.46
CA GLY A 359 -11.54 10.89 11.15
C GLY A 359 -11.44 12.40 11.36
N ASP A 360 -12.16 13.18 10.55
CA ASP A 360 -12.15 14.65 10.58
C ASP A 360 -13.13 15.26 11.61
N LYS A 361 -13.70 14.42 12.49
CA LYS A 361 -14.70 14.84 13.49
C LYS A 361 -14.21 14.56 14.90
N LEU A 362 -14.57 15.46 15.82
CA LEU A 362 -14.43 15.28 17.25
C LEU A 362 -15.70 14.66 17.81
N VAL A 363 -15.57 13.58 18.57
CA VAL A 363 -16.70 12.87 19.18
C VAL A 363 -16.52 12.79 20.69
N CYS A 364 -17.55 13.20 21.42
CA CYS A 364 -17.61 13.09 22.88
C CYS A 364 -17.59 11.62 23.31
N GLN A 365 -16.73 11.28 24.26
CA GLN A 365 -16.56 9.91 24.74
C GLN A 365 -17.47 9.56 25.92
N ASN A 366 -18.33 10.49 26.35
CA ASN A 366 -19.37 10.20 27.33
C ASN A 366 -20.52 9.43 26.66
N SER A 367 -20.81 8.22 27.17
CA SER A 367 -21.78 7.28 26.60
C SER A 367 -23.21 7.83 26.52
N THR A 368 -23.55 8.83 27.33
CA THR A 368 -24.89 9.44 27.38
C THR A 368 -25.03 10.73 26.56
N CYS A 369 -23.92 11.32 26.09
CA CYS A 369 -23.95 12.64 25.44
C CYS A 369 -24.11 12.56 23.91
N GLY A 370 -23.33 11.71 23.24
CA GLY A 370 -23.38 11.55 21.78
C GLY A 370 -23.02 12.78 20.94
N TYR A 371 -22.49 13.85 21.53
CA TYR A 371 -22.10 15.08 20.83
C TYR A 371 -20.92 14.86 19.87
N SER A 372 -21.00 15.43 18.68
CA SER A 372 -19.90 15.47 17.70
C SER A 372 -19.85 16.81 16.98
N CYS A 373 -18.64 17.33 16.75
CA CYS A 373 -18.38 18.53 15.96
C CYS A 373 -17.25 18.28 14.94
N GLU A 374 -17.06 19.19 14.00
CA GLU A 374 -15.91 19.15 13.07
C GLU A 374 -14.65 19.55 13.84
N ALA A 375 -13.53 18.91 13.52
CA ALA A 375 -12.24 19.33 14.05
C ALA A 375 -11.82 20.62 13.35
N GLU A 376 -11.65 21.71 14.10
CA GLU A 376 -10.93 22.87 13.58
C GLU A 376 -9.44 22.49 13.53
N ASP A 377 -8.83 22.59 12.34
CA ASP A 377 -7.40 22.41 12.14
C ASP A 377 -6.66 23.62 12.72
N ASP A 378 -5.88 23.41 13.78
CA ASP A 378 -4.80 24.32 14.21
C ASP A 378 -3.48 23.94 13.52
#